data_AF-A0A831WQC2-F1
#
_entry.id   AF-A0A831WQC2-F1
#
_cell.length_a   1.000
_cell.length_b   1.000
_cell.length_c   1.000
_cell.angle_alpha   90.00
_cell.angle_beta   90.00
_cell.angle_gamma   90.00
#
_symmetry.space_group_name_H-M   'P 1'
#
loop_
_entity.id
_entity.type
_entity.pdbx_description
1 polymer ?
#
loop_
_entity_poly.entity_id
_entity_poly.type
_entity_poly.pdbx_seq_one_letter_code
_entity_poly.pdbx_strand_id
1 'polypeptide(L)'
;MARYIATSGESLDDAVVILDAKNEIETTFAVHDFLERKLGKLEKDWDIEDDTIIERDNKYYDKMDIILADGTKKTIYFDITSCWEK
;
A
#
# COMPACT_ATOMS: atom_id res chain seq x y z
N MET A 1 -4.47 -5.13 -15.24
CA MET A 1 -3.31 -4.80 -14.42
C MET A 1 -3.76 -3.69 -13.52
N ALA A 2 -3.75 -3.95 -12.22
CA ALA A 2 -4.12 -2.98 -11.21
C ALA A 2 -3.40 -1.64 -11.44
N ARG A 3 -4.11 -0.54 -11.18
CA ARG A 3 -3.58 0.83 -11.22
C ARG A 3 -3.79 1.49 -9.87
N TYR A 4 -3.14 2.62 -9.63
CA TYR A 4 -3.35 3.38 -8.39
C TYR A 4 -3.61 4.86 -8.62
N ILE A 5 -4.36 5.45 -7.70
CA ILE A 5 -4.45 6.90 -7.54
C ILE A 5 -3.50 7.27 -6.39
N ALA A 6 -2.42 7.96 -6.74
CA ALA A 6 -1.40 8.37 -5.78
C ALA A 6 -1.89 9.49 -4.87
N THR A 7 -1.79 9.27 -3.56
CA THR A 7 -2.03 10.23 -2.48
C THR A 7 -0.86 10.18 -1.49
N SER A 8 -0.95 10.84 -0.33
CA SER A 8 0.10 10.69 0.69
C SER A 8 0.09 9.29 1.30
N GLY A 9 -1.09 8.69 1.49
CA GLY A 9 -1.24 7.42 2.20
C GLY A 9 -0.96 7.52 3.70
N GLU A 10 -0.88 8.72 4.29
CA GLU A 10 -0.52 8.89 5.71
C GLU A 10 -1.72 8.68 6.67
N SER A 11 -2.92 8.48 6.13
CA SER A 11 -4.12 8.11 6.89
C SER A 11 -5.08 7.28 6.04
N LEU A 12 -6.08 6.66 6.66
CA LEU A 12 -7.13 5.91 5.96
C LEU A 12 -7.95 6.78 5.00
N ASP A 13 -8.21 8.03 5.36
CA ASP A 13 -8.99 8.98 4.54
C ASP A 13 -8.21 9.47 3.31
N ASP A 14 -6.88 9.37 3.34
CA ASP A 14 -5.97 9.72 2.25
C ASP A 14 -5.17 8.50 1.75
N ALA A 15 -5.74 7.30 1.89
CA ALA A 15 -5.09 6.05 1.47
C ALA A 15 -4.85 6.05 -0.05
N VAL A 16 -3.76 5.40 -0.46
CA VAL A 16 -3.45 5.20 -1.88
C VAL A 16 -4.45 4.20 -2.44
N VAL A 17 -5.23 4.59 -3.44
CA VAL A 17 -6.35 3.75 -3.91
C VAL A 17 -5.85 2.81 -5.00
N ILE A 18 -5.90 1.50 -4.74
CA ILE A 18 -5.65 0.45 -5.73
C ILE A 18 -6.96 0.14 -6.46
N LEU A 19 -6.92 0.20 -7.79
CA LEU A 19 -8.09 0.05 -8.67
C LEU A 19 -7.88 -1.10 -9.65
N ASP A 20 -8.98 -1.73 -10.03
CA ASP A 20 -9.05 -2.78 -11.05
C ASP A 20 -8.15 -4.00 -10.75
N ALA A 21 -7.80 -4.22 -9.47
CA ALA A 21 -7.07 -5.40 -9.03
C ALA A 21 -8.00 -6.61 -8.99
N LYS A 22 -7.66 -7.67 -9.73
CA LYS A 22 -8.52 -8.86 -9.85
C LYS A 22 -8.28 -9.91 -8.76
N ASN A 23 -7.19 -9.75 -8.03
CA ASN A 23 -6.70 -10.69 -7.04
C ASN A 23 -5.60 -10.02 -6.21
N GLU A 24 -5.22 -10.71 -5.14
CA GLU A 24 -4.19 -10.26 -4.20
C GLU A 24 -2.84 -10.03 -4.89
N ILE A 25 -2.46 -10.88 -5.85
CA ILE A 25 -1.19 -10.76 -6.58
C ILE A 25 -1.11 -9.43 -7.34
N GLU A 26 -2.17 -9.07 -8.10
CA GLU A 26 -2.22 -7.78 -8.80
C GLU A 26 -2.20 -6.60 -7.82
N THR A 27 -2.81 -6.75 -6.65
CA THR A 27 -2.80 -5.75 -5.57
C THR A 27 -1.40 -5.53 -5.02
N THR A 28 -0.73 -6.61 -4.61
CA THR A 28 0.65 -6.58 -4.09
C THR A 28 1.61 -5.95 -5.09
N PHE A 29 1.51 -6.29 -6.38
CA PHE A 29 2.35 -5.66 -7.40
C PHE A 29 2.13 -4.15 -7.52
N ALA A 30 0.88 -3.67 -7.45
CA ALA A 30 0.60 -2.24 -7.52
C ALA A 30 1.07 -1.48 -6.27
N VAL A 31 0.92 -2.08 -5.09
CA VAL A 31 1.43 -1.54 -3.81
C VAL A 31 2.96 -1.40 -3.87
N HIS A 32 3.66 -2.47 -4.25
CA HIS A 32 5.12 -2.45 -4.37
C HIS A 32 5.61 -1.45 -5.44
N ASP A 33 4.98 -1.39 -6.63
CA ASP A 33 5.36 -0.39 -7.65
C ASP A 33 5.21 1.05 -7.15
N PHE A 34 4.12 1.35 -6.41
CA PHE A 34 3.94 2.67 -5.80
C PHE A 34 5.04 2.97 -4.78
N LEU A 35 5.32 2.03 -3.86
CA LEU A 35 6.34 2.20 -2.83
C LEU A 35 7.72 2.36 -3.45
N GLU A 36 8.05 1.58 -4.48
CA GLU A 36 9.35 1.68 -5.15
C GLU A 36 9.56 3.02 -5.84
N ARG A 37 8.52 3.56 -6.47
CA ARG A 37 8.56 4.90 -7.08
C ARG A 37 8.68 6.01 -6.05
N LYS A 38 8.08 5.84 -4.87
CA LYS A 38 8.03 6.87 -3.83
C LYS A 38 9.26 6.86 -2.92
N LEU A 39 9.76 5.68 -2.56
CA LEU A 39 10.77 5.47 -1.52
C LEU A 39 12.10 4.94 -2.05
N GLY A 40 12.15 4.47 -3.31
CA GLY A 40 13.34 3.83 -3.87
C GLY A 40 13.26 2.31 -3.78
N LYS A 41 14.39 1.61 -3.80
CA LYS A 41 14.41 0.14 -3.89
C LYS A 41 14.18 -0.53 -2.53
N LEU A 42 13.33 -1.55 -2.53
CA LEU A 42 13.14 -2.45 -1.37
C LEU A 42 14.48 -3.10 -0.97
N GLU A 43 14.67 -3.36 0.32
CA GLU A 43 15.89 -3.91 0.96
C GLU A 43 17.15 -3.03 0.81
N LYS A 44 17.02 -1.83 0.22
CA LYS A 44 18.12 -0.87 0.08
C LYS A 44 17.78 0.49 0.67
N ASP A 45 16.68 1.08 0.21
CA ASP A 45 16.26 2.43 0.58
C ASP A 45 15.15 2.36 1.66
N TRP A 46 14.40 1.25 1.70
CA TRP A 46 13.36 0.97 2.69
C TRP A 46 13.12 -0.55 2.83
N ASP A 47 12.47 -0.94 3.94
CA ASP A 47 12.07 -2.32 4.25
C ASP A 47 10.69 -2.33 4.94
N ILE A 48 9.99 -3.46 4.90
CA ILE A 48 8.68 -3.65 5.53
C ILE A 48 8.91 -4.16 6.95
N GLU A 49 8.40 -3.42 7.94
CA GLU A 49 8.41 -3.86 9.34
C GLU A 49 7.19 -4.72 9.67
N ASP A 50 6.01 -4.35 9.17
CA ASP A 50 4.75 -5.07 9.38
C ASP A 50 3.75 -4.76 8.25
N ASP A 51 2.93 -5.74 7.90
CA ASP A 51 1.79 -5.62 6.98
C ASP A 51 0.50 -6.10 7.65
N THR A 52 -0.55 -5.29 7.58
CA THR A 52 -1.83 -5.63 8.24
C THR A 52 -3.02 -5.19 7.41
N ILE A 53 -3.94 -6.13 7.16
CA ILE A 53 -5.25 -5.82 6.56
C ILE A 53 -6.19 -5.25 7.63
N ILE A 54 -6.77 -4.10 7.34
CA ILE A 54 -7.77 -3.42 8.15
C ILE A 54 -9.10 -3.43 7.38
N GLU A 55 -10.15 -3.98 7.98
CA GLU A 55 -11.52 -3.84 7.49
C GLU A 55 -12.22 -2.72 8.25
N ARG A 56 -12.77 -1.74 7.52
CA ARG A 56 -13.52 -0.62 8.11
C ARG A 56 -14.55 -0.08 7.12
N ASP A 57 -15.78 0.08 7.57
CA ASP A 57 -16.87 0.70 6.79
C ASP A 57 -17.06 0.06 5.39
N ASN A 58 -17.01 -1.28 5.31
CA ASN A 58 -17.04 -2.10 4.08
C ASN A 58 -15.89 -1.87 3.09
N LYS A 59 -14.80 -1.26 3.55
CA LYS A 59 -13.56 -1.13 2.80
C LYS A 59 -12.46 -1.98 3.42
N TYR A 60 -11.55 -2.40 2.55
CA TYR A 60 -10.35 -3.14 2.93
C TYR A 60 -9.15 -2.23 2.69
N TYR A 61 -8.32 -2.09 3.72
CA TYR A 61 -7.09 -1.33 3.65
C TYR A 61 -5.89 -2.20 3.96
N ASP A 62 -4.81 -2.03 3.21
CA ASP A 62 -3.51 -2.53 3.60
C ASP A 62 -2.78 -1.44 4.38
N LYS A 63 -2.34 -1.75 5.60
CA LYS A 63 -1.49 -0.88 6.41
C LYS A 63 -0.08 -1.42 6.36
N MET A 64 0.80 -0.68 5.69
CA MET A 64 2.22 -0.99 5.57
C MET A 64 3.02 -0.14 6.55
N ASP A 65 3.59 -0.76 7.57
CA ASP A 65 4.60 -0.13 8.41
C ASP A 65 5.99 -0.38 7.80
N ILE A 66 6.69 0.70 7.50
CA ILE A 66 7.92 0.74 6.71
C ILE A 66 9.03 1.39 7.53
N ILE A 67 10.24 0.86 7.41
CA ILE A 67 11.46 1.47 7.92
C ILE A 67 12.35 1.92 6.76
N LEU A 68 12.78 3.18 6.77
CA LEU A 68 13.71 3.73 5.79
C LEU A 68 15.16 3.41 6.17
N ALA A 69 16.09 3.53 5.21
CA ALA A 69 17.51 3.24 5.41
C ALA A 69 18.17 4.08 6.53
N ASP A 70 17.62 5.24 6.87
CA ASP A 70 18.08 6.08 7.98
C ASP A 70 17.46 5.71 9.35
N GLY A 71 16.61 4.68 9.38
CA GLY A 71 15.88 4.21 10.57
C GLY A 71 14.54 4.92 10.81
N THR A 72 14.16 5.89 9.97
CA THR A 72 12.86 6.56 10.07
C THR A 72 11.74 5.57 9.79
N LYS A 73 10.71 5.56 10.64
CA LYS A 73 9.50 4.75 10.45
C LYS A 73 8.40 5.55 9.77
N LYS A 74 7.68 4.93 8.85
CA LYS A 74 6.52 5.48 8.15
C LYS A 74 5.42 4.43 8.09
N THR A 75 4.18 4.86 8.20
CA THR A 75 3.01 4.03 7.89
C THR A 75 2.40 4.55 6.60
N ILE A 76 2.09 3.65 5.67
CA ILE A 76 1.37 3.98 4.44
C ILE A 76 0.14 3.08 4.32
N TYR A 77 -1.02 3.70 4.10
CA TYR A 77 -2.30 3.02 3.92
C TYR A 77 -2.64 2.93 2.43
N PHE A 78 -3.13 1.77 2.02
CA PHE A 78 -3.63 1.51 0.68
C PHE A 78 -5.10 1.10 0.77
N ASP A 79 -6.00 1.76 0.03
CA ASP A 79 -7.37 1.25 -0.16
C ASP A 79 -7.30 0.16 -1.22
N ILE A 80 -7.41 -1.09 -0.77
CA ILE A 80 -7.27 -2.28 -1.59
C ILE A 80 -8.64 -2.91 -1.90
N THR A 81 -9.73 -2.21 -1.56
CA THR A 81 -11.12 -2.72 -1.66
C THR A 81 -11.45 -3.35 -3.01
N SER A 82 -10.88 -2.83 -4.11
CA SER A 82 -11.14 -3.35 -5.47
C SER A 82 -10.80 -4.84 -5.65
N CYS A 83 -9.89 -5.40 -4.86
CA CYS A 83 -9.55 -6.82 -4.90
C CYS A 83 -10.62 -7.73 -4.28
N TRP A 84 -11.49 -7.19 -3.43
CA TRP A 84 -12.59 -7.90 -2.76
C TRP A 84 -13.97 -7.61 -3.38
N GLU A 85 -14.06 -6.61 -4.26
CA GLU A 85 -15.25 -6.34 -5.06
C GLU A 85 -15.38 -7.43 -6.15
N LYS A 86 -16.55 -8.10 -6.20
CA LYS A 86 -16.86 -9.16 -7.17
C LYS A 86 -17.54 -8.63 -8.41
#